data_AF-A0A946W8G4-F1
#
_entry.id   AF-A0A946W8G4-F1
#
_cell.length_a   1.000
_cell.length_b   1.000
_cell.length_c   1.000
_cell.angle_alpha   90.00
_cell.angle_beta   90.00
_cell.angle_gamma   90.00
#
_symmetry.space_group_name_H-M   'P 1'
#
loop_
_entity.id
_entity.type
_entity.pdbx_description
1 polymer ?
#
loop_
_entity_poly.entity_id
_entity_poly.type
_entity_poly.pdbx_seq_one_letter_code
_entity_poly.pdbx_strand_id
1 'polypeptide(L)'
;MEQREAQKKLVKEWYRALEAGDADAMLAVQRDDVIYNVHGTTPVSGRFQGKDTLVNDIFPKVMGMLQMDTFKFCTKLKIVCADEHRVVTIMQADGQALNGVRYNQTYCHMFGFK
;
A
#
# COMPACT_ATOMS: atom_id res chain seq x y z
N MET A 1 5.86 -23.85 -4.53
CA MET A 1 4.40 -23.60 -4.49
C MET A 1 3.94 -23.07 -3.13
N GLU A 2 4.28 -23.73 -2.02
CA GLU A 2 3.88 -23.31 -0.67
C GLU A 2 4.35 -21.89 -0.30
N GLN A 3 5.62 -21.57 -0.55
CA GLN A 3 6.18 -20.23 -0.31
C GLN A 3 5.41 -19.12 -1.05
N ARG A 4 5.06 -19.34 -2.33
CA ARG A 4 4.30 -18.39 -3.13
C ARG A 4 2.91 -18.14 -2.54
N GLU A 5 2.22 -19.17 -2.06
CA GLU A 5 0.91 -18.98 -1.42
C GLU A 5 1.03 -18.26 -0.07
N ALA A 6 2.09 -18.52 0.70
CA ALA A 6 2.40 -17.77 1.92
C ALA A 6 2.67 -16.28 1.63
N GLN A 7 3.46 -15.96 0.60
CA GLN A 7 3.71 -14.58 0.17
C GLN A 7 2.43 -13.88 -0.28
N LYS A 8 1.59 -14.55 -1.07
CA LYS A 8 0.27 -14.03 -1.46
C LYS A 8 -0.64 -13.79 -0.25
N LYS A 9 -0.54 -14.63 0.80
CA LYS A 9 -1.28 -14.44 2.06
C LYS A 9 -0.83 -13.18 2.78
N LEU A 10 0.49 -12.97 2.94
CA LEU A 10 1.04 -11.75 3.55
C LEU A 10 0.60 -10.48 2.82
N VAL A 11 0.61 -10.49 1.47
CA VAL A 11 0.13 -9.35 0.67
C VAL A 11 -1.35 -9.08 0.89
N LYS A 12 -2.18 -10.13 0.96
CA LYS A 12 -3.61 -9.98 1.27
C LYS A 12 -3.83 -9.43 2.68
N GLU A 13 -3.03 -9.85 3.66
CA GLU A 13 -3.09 -9.33 5.02
C GLU A 13 -2.71 -7.85 5.07
N TRP A 14 -1.64 -7.46 4.37
CA TRP A 14 -1.25 -6.05 4.23
C TRP A 14 -2.37 -5.19 3.62
N TYR A 15 -3.03 -5.68 2.58
CA TYR A 15 -4.14 -4.97 1.94
C TYR A 15 -5.41 -4.92 2.79
N ARG A 16 -5.72 -5.98 3.55
CA ARG A 16 -6.84 -5.96 4.51
C ARG A 16 -6.60 -4.92 5.59
N ALA A 17 -5.38 -4.81 6.09
CA ALA A 17 -5.00 -3.79 7.06
C ALA A 17 -5.10 -2.37 6.44
N LEU A 18 -4.67 -2.19 5.18
CA LEU A 18 -4.85 -0.93 4.46
C LEU A 18 -6.34 -0.55 4.28
N GLU A 19 -7.18 -1.51 3.91
CA GLU A 19 -8.64 -1.29 3.79
C GLU A 19 -9.26 -0.88 5.13
N ALA A 20 -8.81 -1.48 6.23
CA ALA A 20 -9.29 -1.17 7.58
C ALA A 20 -8.68 0.10 8.19
N GLY A 21 -7.67 0.71 7.56
CA GLY A 21 -6.90 1.81 8.15
C GLY A 21 -6.06 1.40 9.36
N ASP A 22 -5.70 0.13 9.48
CA ASP A 22 -4.96 -0.44 10.61
C ASP A 22 -3.44 -0.41 10.32
N ALA A 23 -2.80 0.68 10.72
CA ALA A 23 -1.37 0.88 10.49
C ALA A 23 -0.51 -0.17 11.20
N ASP A 24 -0.87 -0.57 12.43
CA ASP A 24 -0.11 -1.54 13.20
C ASP A 24 -0.14 -2.91 12.52
N ALA A 25 -1.30 -3.35 12.03
CA ALA A 25 -1.42 -4.59 11.26
C ALA A 25 -0.67 -4.51 9.92
N MET A 26 -0.62 -3.35 9.26
CA MET A 26 0.20 -3.16 8.07
C MET A 26 1.70 -3.31 8.39
N LEU A 27 2.18 -2.74 9.50
CA LEU A 27 3.58 -2.84 9.91
C LEU A 27 3.96 -4.25 10.37
N ALA A 28 3.04 -4.98 10.99
CA ALA A 28 3.29 -6.32 11.55
C ALA A 28 3.63 -7.39 10.49
N VAL A 29 3.16 -7.24 9.25
CA VAL A 29 3.44 -8.18 8.14
C VAL A 29 4.69 -7.81 7.35
N GLN A 30 5.44 -6.80 7.79
CA GLN A 30 6.60 -6.27 7.09
C GLN A 30 7.87 -6.48 7.90
N ARG A 31 8.99 -6.61 7.18
CA ARG A 31 10.32 -6.61 7.77
C ARG A 31 10.68 -5.21 8.25
N ASP A 32 11.45 -5.12 9.33
CA ASP A 32 11.95 -3.84 9.84
C ASP A 32 12.78 -3.08 8.78
N ASP A 33 13.49 -3.81 7.92
CA ASP A 33 14.34 -3.27 6.84
C ASP A 33 13.62 -3.08 5.49
N VAL A 34 12.28 -3.05 5.46
CA VAL A 34 11.51 -2.87 4.22
C VAL A 34 11.87 -1.56 3.51
N ILE A 35 11.80 -1.58 2.18
CA ILE A 35 12.07 -0.43 1.31
C ILE A 35 10.78 -0.08 0.58
N TYR A 36 10.33 1.17 0.70
CA TYR A 36 9.25 1.71 -0.12
C TYR A 36 9.83 2.52 -1.27
N ASN A 37 9.44 2.19 -2.50
CA ASN A 37 9.72 3.00 -3.68
C ASN A 37 8.39 3.55 -4.21
N VAL A 38 8.11 4.82 -3.97
CA VAL A 38 6.91 5.50 -4.44
C VAL A 38 7.30 6.29 -5.69
N HIS A 39 6.93 5.77 -6.85
CA HIS A 39 7.26 6.41 -8.12
C HIS A 39 6.42 7.68 -8.37
N GLY A 40 7.00 8.61 -9.13
CA GLY A 40 6.35 9.86 -9.53
C GLY A 40 7.15 11.10 -9.12
N THR A 41 6.47 12.24 -9.10
CA THR A 41 7.03 13.57 -8.77
C THR A 41 6.17 14.31 -7.74
N THR A 42 5.38 13.57 -6.96
CA THR A 42 4.49 14.14 -5.93
C THR A 42 5.22 14.23 -4.58
N PRO A 43 4.67 14.94 -3.57
CA PRO A 43 5.30 15.04 -2.25
C PRO A 43 5.55 13.69 -1.54
N VAL A 44 4.82 12.64 -1.91
CA VAL A 44 5.00 11.28 -1.38
C VAL A 44 5.97 10.44 -2.22
N SER A 45 6.37 10.90 -3.41
CA SER A 45 7.34 10.18 -4.25
C SER A 45 8.72 10.16 -3.62
N GLY A 46 9.42 9.04 -3.77
CA GLY A 46 10.76 8.85 -3.20
C GLY A 46 11.07 7.41 -2.83
N ARG A 47 12.24 7.23 -2.23
CA ARG A 47 12.69 5.95 -1.67
C ARG A 47 12.86 6.09 -0.16
N PHE A 48 12.19 5.24 0.59
CA PHE A 48 12.20 5.20 2.04
C PHE A 48 12.68 3.82 2.53
N GLN A 49 13.36 3.77 3.67
CA GLN A 49 13.85 2.53 4.25
C GLN A 49 13.51 2.49 5.74
N GLY A 50 12.98 1.35 6.17
CA GLY A 50 12.46 1.17 7.52
C GLY A 50 10.95 1.13 7.53
N LYS A 51 10.33 0.15 8.20
CA LYS A 51 8.85 0.03 8.20
C LYS A 51 8.17 1.26 8.81
N ASP A 52 8.80 1.89 9.80
CA ASP A 52 8.23 3.07 10.48
C ASP A 52 8.11 4.29 9.55
N THR A 53 8.85 4.34 8.44
CA THR A 53 8.69 5.41 7.43
C THR A 53 7.30 5.41 6.80
N LEU A 54 6.58 4.28 6.82
CA LEU A 54 5.22 4.22 6.36
C LEU A 54 4.31 5.15 7.17
N VAL A 55 4.42 5.13 8.50
CA VAL A 55 3.59 5.93 9.40
C VAL A 55 4.15 7.33 9.65
N ASN A 56 5.47 7.48 9.63
CA ASN A 56 6.12 8.75 9.94
C ASN A 56 6.25 9.67 8.73
N ASP A 57 6.42 9.12 7.52
CA ASP A 57 6.72 9.90 6.31
C ASP A 57 5.62 9.80 5.25
N ILE A 58 5.15 8.58 4.96
CA ILE A 58 4.26 8.32 3.82
C ILE A 58 2.80 8.64 4.17
N PHE A 59 2.25 8.03 5.21
CA PHE A 59 0.85 8.19 5.60
C PHE A 59 0.44 9.63 5.89
N PRO A 60 1.22 10.44 6.64
CA PRO A 60 0.83 11.82 6.93
C PRO A 60 0.67 12.64 5.64
N LYS A 61 1.53 12.42 4.65
CA LYS A 61 1.47 13.11 3.35
C LYS A 61 0.29 12.67 2.49
N VAL A 62 -0.08 11.39 2.55
CA VAL A 62 -1.21 10.85 1.79
C VAL A 62 -2.53 11.25 2.46
N MET A 63 -2.70 10.88 3.73
CA MET A 63 -3.94 11.10 4.46
C MET A 63 -4.22 12.59 4.68
N GLY A 64 -3.17 13.40 4.87
CA GLY A 64 -3.28 14.85 4.99
C GLY A 64 -3.79 15.56 3.74
N MET A 65 -3.99 14.85 2.63
CA MET A 65 -4.52 15.40 1.37
C MET A 65 -5.91 14.84 1.01
N LEU A 66 -6.47 13.93 1.80
CA LEU A 66 -7.68 13.17 1.48
C LEU A 66 -8.81 13.42 2.48
N GLN A 67 -10.05 13.36 2.00
CA GLN A 67 -11.26 13.37 2.85
C GLN A 67 -11.49 11.97 3.41
N MET A 68 -10.91 11.68 4.57
CA MET A 68 -10.85 10.32 5.14
C MET A 68 -12.20 9.73 5.53
N ASP A 69 -13.23 10.56 5.70
CA ASP A 69 -14.62 10.15 5.96
C ASP A 69 -15.28 9.48 4.74
N THR A 70 -14.84 9.86 3.54
CA THR A 70 -15.39 9.33 2.27
C THR A 70 -14.40 8.53 1.45
N PHE A 71 -13.10 8.67 1.72
CA PHE A 71 -12.05 8.02 0.95
C PHE A 71 -11.94 6.53 1.27
N LYS A 72 -11.96 5.71 0.23
CA LYS A 72 -11.85 4.25 0.33
C LYS A 72 -10.54 3.77 -0.25
N PHE A 73 -9.73 3.16 0.59
CA PHE A 73 -8.53 2.45 0.16
C PHE A 73 -8.86 1.02 -0.26
N CYS A 74 -7.99 0.44 -1.11
CA CYS A 74 -7.98 -0.98 -1.44
C CYS A 74 -9.32 -1.55 -1.96
N THR A 75 -9.98 -0.84 -2.87
CA THR A 75 -11.12 -1.38 -3.62
C THR A 75 -10.62 -2.24 -4.79
N LYS A 76 -11.39 -3.28 -5.15
CA LYS A 76 -11.13 -4.18 -6.30
C LYS A 76 -9.70 -4.76 -6.36
N LEU A 77 -9.14 -5.15 -5.21
CA LEU A 77 -7.84 -5.80 -5.14
C LEU A 77 -7.79 -7.07 -6.01
N LYS A 78 -6.73 -7.19 -6.80
CA LYS A 78 -6.39 -8.39 -7.55
C LYS A 78 -4.89 -8.65 -7.51
N ILE A 79 -4.50 -9.88 -7.19
CA ILE A 79 -3.13 -10.37 -7.47
C ILE A 79 -3.08 -10.73 -8.95
N VAL A 80 -2.18 -10.09 -9.71
CA VAL A 80 -2.08 -10.28 -11.17
C VAL A 80 -1.03 -11.34 -11.54
N CYS A 81 0.08 -11.38 -10.81
CA CYS A 81 1.08 -12.43 -10.93
C CYS A 81 1.82 -12.63 -9.60
N ALA A 82 2.38 -13.82 -9.43
CA ALA A 82 3.24 -14.16 -8.29
C ALA A 82 4.23 -15.24 -8.73
N ASP A 83 5.49 -15.04 -8.37
CA ASP A 83 6.59 -16.00 -8.58
C ASP A 83 7.26 -16.31 -7.22
N GLU A 84 8.48 -16.85 -7.23
CA GLU A 84 9.24 -17.19 -6.03
C GLU A 84 9.72 -15.97 -5.23
N HIS A 85 9.81 -14.81 -5.87
CA HIS A 85 10.47 -13.61 -5.34
C HIS A 85 9.54 -12.41 -5.20
N ARG A 86 8.45 -12.36 -5.98
CA ARG A 86 7.59 -11.19 -6.14
C ARG A 86 6.12 -11.56 -6.19
N VAL A 87 5.31 -10.65 -5.67
CA VAL A 87 3.85 -10.63 -5.87
C VAL A 87 3.48 -9.28 -6.44
N VAL A 88 2.74 -9.26 -7.54
CA VAL A 88 2.26 -8.03 -8.17
C VAL A 88 0.75 -7.97 -8.04
N THR A 89 0.25 -6.79 -7.67
CA THR A 89 -1.17 -6.55 -7.46
C THR A 89 -1.63 -5.30 -8.19
N ILE A 90 -2.92 -5.28 -8.49
CA ILE A 90 -3.66 -4.07 -8.85
C ILE A 90 -4.71 -3.83 -7.78
N MET A 91 -4.88 -2.58 -7.37
CA MET A 91 -6.01 -2.15 -6.55
C MET A 91 -6.44 -0.73 -6.94
N GLN A 92 -7.63 -0.35 -6.51
CA GLN A 92 -8.16 0.99 -6.73
C GLN A 92 -8.38 1.70 -5.40
N ALA A 93 -8.25 3.02 -5.42
CA ALA A 93 -8.75 3.89 -4.37
C ALA A 93 -9.72 4.90 -4.97
N ASP A 94 -10.75 5.26 -4.23
CA ASP A 94 -11.82 6.14 -4.68
C ASP A 94 -12.28 7.03 -3.54
N GLY A 95 -12.49 8.31 -3.82
CA GLY A 95 -12.94 9.29 -2.84
C GLY A 95 -12.58 10.70 -3.24
N GLN A 96 -12.69 11.64 -2.31
CA GLN A 96 -12.36 13.05 -2.55
C GLN A 96 -11.03 13.43 -1.90
N ALA A 97 -10.29 14.31 -2.56
CA ALA A 97 -9.19 15.04 -1.93
C ALA A 97 -9.74 16.27 -1.15
N LEU A 98 -8.93 16.84 -0.26
CA LEU A 98 -9.33 18.01 0.53
C LEU A 98 -9.65 19.25 -0.32
N ASN A 99 -9.17 19.31 -1.56
CA ASN A 99 -9.49 20.37 -2.51
C ASN A 99 -10.85 20.18 -3.23
N GLY A 100 -11.65 19.18 -2.83
CA GLY A 100 -12.97 18.88 -3.40
C GLY A 100 -12.94 18.11 -4.72
N VAL A 101 -11.75 17.82 -5.26
CA VAL A 101 -11.61 17.05 -6.49
C VAL A 101 -11.70 15.56 -6.17
N ARG A 102 -12.50 14.82 -6.94
CA ARG A 102 -12.54 13.37 -6.86
C ARG A 102 -11.20 12.77 -7.28
N TYR A 103 -10.60 11.99 -6.40
CA TYR A 103 -9.28 11.42 -6.56
C TYR A 103 -9.36 9.89 -6.70
N ASN A 104 -9.59 9.46 -7.95
CA ASN A 104 -9.70 8.05 -8.28
C ASN A 104 -8.37 7.53 -8.79
N GLN A 105 -7.84 6.50 -8.12
CA GLN A 105 -6.53 5.95 -8.43
C GLN A 105 -6.61 4.46 -8.74
N THR A 106 -5.78 4.02 -9.67
CA THR A 106 -5.50 2.60 -9.90
C THR A 106 -4.00 2.41 -9.68
N TYR A 107 -3.65 1.60 -8.68
CA TYR A 107 -2.28 1.33 -8.29
C TYR A 107 -1.85 -0.03 -8.81
N CYS A 108 -0.59 -0.11 -9.25
CA CYS A 108 0.13 -1.37 -9.43
C CYS A 108 1.21 -1.43 -8.36
N HIS A 109 1.13 -2.37 -7.42
CA HIS A 109 2.16 -2.56 -6.39
C HIS A 109 2.94 -3.84 -6.68
N MET A 110 4.24 -3.76 -6.47
CA MET A 110 5.16 -4.90 -6.57
C MET A 110 5.77 -5.15 -5.20
N PHE A 111 5.46 -6.30 -4.61
CA PHE A 111 5.98 -6.73 -3.32
C PHE A 111 7.17 -7.65 -3.52
N GLY A 112 8.27 -7.41 -2.81
CA GLY A 112 9.43 -8.28 -2.78
C GLY A 112 9.63 -8.91 -1.41
N PHE A 113 10.10 -10.15 -1.40
CA PHE A 113 10.29 -10.96 -0.20
C PHE A 113 11.76 -11.35 -0.05
N LYS A 114 12.18 -11.54 1.20
CA LYS A 114 13.50 -12.08 1.59
C LYS A 114 13.26 -13.30 2.47
#